data_AF-A0A6A0A808-F1
#
_entry.id   AF-A0A6A0A808-F1
#
_cell.length_a   1.000
_cell.length_b   1.000
_cell.length_c   1.000
_cell.angle_alpha   90.00
_cell.angle_beta   90.00
_cell.angle_gamma   90.00
#
_symmetry.space_group_name_H-M   'P 1'
#
loop_
_entity.id
_entity.type
_entity.pdbx_description
1 polymer ?
#
loop_
_entity_poly.entity_id
_entity_poly.type
_entity_poly.pdbx_seq_one_letter_code
_entity_poly.pdbx_strand_id
1 'polypeptide(L)'
;MHFNWTKGKLIGAGAFGRVFQGLDNDTGQIVAVKQVALTKDEALKGRVAEHIKALEAEESVVRKYTQQILRGLEYLHQKKIMHRDIKGANILVDGQGTVKLADFGASKKIEDLATVGSGSKSIRY
;
A
#
# COMPACT_ATOMS: atom_id res chain seq x y z
N MET A 1 -6.36 -1.16 5.60
CA MET A 1 -7.03 0.04 6.20
C MET A 1 -7.77 -0.40 7.46
N HIS A 2 -7.45 0.16 8.63
CA HIS A 2 -8.16 -0.15 9.87
C HIS A 2 -9.14 0.99 10.15
N PHE A 3 -10.44 0.69 10.25
CA PHE A 3 -11.43 1.67 10.66
C PHE A 3 -11.34 1.80 12.19
N ASN A 4 -10.85 2.94 12.68
CA ASN A 4 -10.61 3.20 14.10
C ASN A 4 -11.83 3.90 14.73
N TRP A 5 -12.63 3.17 15.50
CA TRP A 5 -13.88 3.70 16.05
C TRP A 5 -14.19 3.15 17.43
N THR A 6 -14.91 3.94 18.22
CA THR A 6 -15.43 3.55 19.53
C THR A 6 -16.92 3.19 19.44
N LYS A 7 -17.29 2.01 19.96
CA LYS A 7 -18.68 1.53 19.94
C LYS A 7 -19.54 2.23 20.99
N GLY A 8 -20.65 2.82 20.55
CA GLY A 8 -21.67 3.44 21.38
C GLY A 8 -22.95 2.63 21.51
N LYS A 9 -24.07 3.34 21.73
CA LYS A 9 -25.40 2.75 21.99
C LYS A 9 -25.93 1.96 20.80
N LEU A 10 -26.69 0.88 21.06
CA LEU A 10 -27.50 0.21 20.04
C LEU A 10 -28.62 1.16 19.56
N ILE A 11 -28.65 1.44 18.26
CA ILE A 11 -29.63 2.33 17.64
C ILE A 11 -30.64 1.59 16.74
N GLY A 12 -30.41 0.31 16.43
CA GLY A 12 -31.38 -0.52 15.71
C GLY A 12 -31.04 -2.02 15.72
N ALA A 13 -32.06 -2.87 15.59
CA ALA A 13 -31.91 -4.32 15.45
C ALA A 13 -32.92 -4.87 14.44
N GLY A 14 -32.50 -5.80 13.59
CA GLY A 14 -33.37 -6.46 12.61
C GLY A 14 -32.82 -7.82 12.17
N ALA A 15 -33.48 -8.44 11.19
CA ALA A 15 -33.10 -9.77 10.69
C ALA A 15 -31.64 -9.86 10.18
N PHE A 16 -31.10 -8.75 9.69
CA PHE A 16 -29.76 -8.66 9.09
C PHE A 16 -28.67 -8.17 10.04
N GLY A 17 -28.94 -8.10 11.35
CA GLY A 17 -27.95 -7.73 12.37
C GLY A 17 -28.36 -6.55 13.24
N ARG A 18 -27.35 -5.94 13.87
CA ARG A 18 -27.51 -4.86 14.85
C ARG A 18 -26.79 -3.60 14.38
N VAL A 19 -27.39 -2.44 14.60
CA VAL A 19 -26.81 -1.14 14.26
C VAL A 19 -26.48 -0.40 15.54
N PHE A 20 -25.23 0.04 15.67
CA PHE A 20 -24.74 0.80 16.80
C PHE A 20 -24.34 2.21 16.35
N GLN A 21 -24.52 3.19 17.23
CA GLN A 21 -23.81 4.45 17.10
C GLN A 21 -22.31 4.17 17.28
N GLY A 22 -21.46 4.70 16.42
CA GLY A 22 -20.01 4.66 16.52
C GLY A 22 -19.44 6.07 16.51
N LEU A 23 -18.36 6.29 17.26
CA LEU A 23 -17.53 7.49 17.15
C LEU A 23 -16.32 7.12 16.29
N ASP A 24 -16.20 7.72 15.11
CA ASP A 24 -14.98 7.66 14.31
C ASP A 24 -13.89 8.43 15.05
N ASN A 25 -12.82 7.74 15.47
CA ASN A 25 -11.75 8.33 16.27
C ASN A 25 -10.78 9.18 15.41
N ASP A 26 -10.79 8.99 14.09
CA ASP A 26 -9.92 9.73 13.17
C ASP A 26 -10.55 11.08 12.79
N THR A 27 -11.88 11.14 12.68
CA THR A 27 -12.61 12.35 12.28
C THR A 27 -13.41 13.02 13.41
N GLY A 28 -13.66 12.30 14.51
CA GLY A 28 -14.53 12.74 15.60
C GLY A 28 -16.04 12.69 15.25
N GLN A 29 -16.41 12.17 14.08
CA GLN A 29 -17.80 12.15 13.63
C GLN A 29 -18.56 10.95 14.20
N ILE A 30 -19.86 11.17 14.45
CA ILE A 30 -20.78 10.10 14.80
C ILE A 30 -21.24 9.39 13.52
N VAL A 31 -21.06 8.07 13.50
CA VAL A 31 -21.43 7.18 12.41
C VAL A 31 -22.40 6.10 12.89
N ALA A 32 -23.14 5.48 11.97
CA ALA A 32 -23.94 4.28 12.25
C ALA A 32 -23.18 3.04 11.76
N VAL A 33 -22.80 2.15 12.69
CA VAL A 33 -22.05 0.92 12.39
C VAL A 33 -22.98 -0.28 12.42
N LYS A 34 -23.18 -0.92 11.26
CA LYS A 34 -23.95 -2.15 11.13
C LYS A 34 -23.06 -3.36 11.41
N GLN A 35 -23.30 -4.03 12.53
CA GLN A 35 -22.64 -5.28 12.89
C GLN A 35 -23.42 -6.47 12.32
N VAL A 36 -22.81 -7.15 11.35
CA VAL A 36 -23.32 -8.38 10.74
C VAL A 36 -22.55 -9.57 11.31
N ALA A 37 -23.25 -10.60 11.78
CA ALA A 37 -22.61 -11.84 12.18
C ALA A 37 -22.20 -12.62 10.92
N LEU A 38 -20.91 -12.95 10.79
CA LEU A 38 -20.39 -13.65 9.61
C LEU A 38 -20.97 -15.06 9.48
N THR A 39 -21.15 -15.77 10.59
CA THR A 39 -21.80 -17.08 10.67
C THR A 39 -22.10 -17.44 12.12
N LYS A 40 -23.07 -18.33 12.37
CA LYS A 40 -23.34 -18.94 13.68
C LYS A 40 -22.54 -20.22 13.93
N ASP A 41 -21.92 -20.76 12.88
CA ASP A 41 -21.09 -21.96 12.95
C ASP A 41 -19.69 -21.57 13.45
N GLU A 42 -19.33 -22.05 14.64
CA GLU A 42 -18.04 -21.73 15.27
C GLU A 42 -16.84 -22.32 14.51
N ALA A 43 -17.00 -23.46 13.84
CA ALA A 43 -15.93 -24.05 13.02
C ALA A 43 -15.69 -23.21 11.76
N LEU A 44 -16.75 -22.77 11.09
CA LEU A 44 -16.63 -21.89 9.92
C LEU A 44 -16.08 -20.51 10.32
N LYS A 45 -16.50 -19.97 11.47
CA LYS A 45 -16.02 -18.71 12.02
C LYS A 45 -14.51 -18.72 12.27
N GLY A 46 -13.98 -19.82 12.82
CA GLY A 46 -12.54 -20.00 13.00
C GLY A 46 -11.77 -19.94 11.67
N ARG A 47 -12.24 -20.68 10.65
CA ARG A 47 -11.63 -20.69 9.31
C ARG A 47 -11.64 -19.33 8.64
N VAL A 48 -12.75 -18.59 8.74
CA VAL A 48 -12.86 -17.23 8.18
C VAL A 48 -11.92 -16.27 8.90
N ALA A 49 -11.83 -16.35 10.23
CA ALA A 49 -10.94 -15.50 11.01
C ALA A 49 -9.45 -15.75 10.69
N GLU A 50 -9.05 -17.01 10.50
CA GLU A 50 -7.70 -17.35 10.05
C GLU A 50 -7.41 -16.78 8.66
N HIS A 51 -8.36 -16.89 7.74
CA HIS A 51 -8.18 -16.35 6.39
C HIS A 51 -8.06 -14.82 6.40
N ILE A 52 -8.87 -14.11 7.20
CA ILE A 52 -8.77 -12.66 7.36
C ILE A 52 -7.38 -12.28 7.90
N LYS A 53 -6.88 -12.98 8.93
CA LYS A 53 -5.54 -12.74 9.47
C LYS A 53 -4.44 -12.95 8.43
N ALA A 54 -4.57 -13.97 7.59
CA ALA A 54 -3.61 -14.23 6.52
C ALA A 54 -3.57 -13.08 5.50
N LEU A 55 -4.74 -12.57 5.10
CA LEU A 55 -4.86 -11.42 4.20
C LEU A 55 -4.28 -10.13 4.83
N GLU A 56 -4.53 -9.89 6.12
CA GLU A 56 -3.95 -8.76 6.85
C GLU A 56 -2.41 -8.83 6.93
N ALA A 57 -1.87 -10.04 7.11
CA ALA A 57 -0.43 -10.28 7.09
C ALA A 57 0.16 -9.98 5.70
N GLU A 58 -0.50 -10.41 4.63
CA GLU A 58 -0.12 -10.05 3.24
C GLU A 58 -0.13 -8.53 3.03
N GLU A 59 -1.19 -7.82 3.43
CA GLU A 59 -1.26 -6.36 3.31
C GLU A 59 -0.08 -5.68 4.03
N SER A 60 0.32 -6.21 5.19
CA SER A 60 1.46 -5.72 5.96
C SER A 60 2.78 -5.88 5.20
N VAL A 61 3.00 -7.03 4.56
CA VAL A 61 4.20 -7.29 3.75
C VAL A 61 4.25 -6.36 2.54
N VAL A 62 3.15 -6.24 1.80
CA VAL A 62 3.04 -5.34 0.64
C VAL A 62 3.34 -3.89 1.06
N ARG A 63 2.79 -3.45 2.19
CA ARG A 63 3.04 -2.11 2.75
C ARG A 63 4.52 -1.90 3.08
N LYS A 64 5.15 -2.87 3.75
CA LYS A 64 6.58 -2.83 4.12
C LYS A 64 7.46 -2.73 2.88
N TYR A 65 7.21 -3.51 1.84
CA TYR A 65 8.00 -3.48 0.61
C TYR A 65 7.77 -2.20 -0.19
N THR A 66 6.52 -1.76 -0.32
CA THR A 66 6.18 -0.48 -0.96
C THR A 66 6.92 0.68 -0.29
N GLN A 67 6.96 0.73 1.04
CA GLN A 67 7.69 1.78 1.76
C GLN A 67 9.19 1.77 1.45
N GLN A 68 9.83 0.60 1.39
CA GLN A 68 11.25 0.49 1.06
C GLN A 68 11.55 0.89 -0.39
N ILE A 69 10.69 0.49 -1.34
CA ILE A 69 10.79 0.92 -2.75
C ILE A 69 10.72 2.44 -2.85
N LEU A 70 9.75 3.07 -2.17
CA LEU A 70 9.58 4.51 -2.18
C LEU A 70 10.78 5.26 -1.58
N ARG A 71 11.38 4.73 -0.50
CA ARG A 71 12.63 5.28 0.08
C ARG A 71 13.81 5.16 -0.89
N GLY A 72 13.94 4.02 -1.58
CA GLY A 72 14.96 3.84 -2.62
C GLY A 72 14.78 4.82 -3.78
N LEU A 73 13.54 5.01 -4.23
CA LEU A 73 13.20 5.98 -5.27
C LEU A 73 13.46 7.42 -4.83
N GLU A 74 13.09 7.79 -3.61
CA GLU A 74 13.39 9.10 -3.02
C GLU A 74 14.90 9.38 -3.06
N TYR A 75 15.72 8.41 -2.65
CA TYR A 75 17.18 8.54 -2.73
C TYR A 75 17.67 8.77 -4.16
N LEU A 76 17.19 8.00 -5.14
CA LEU A 76 17.56 8.19 -6.55
C LEU A 76 17.15 9.57 -7.06
N HIS A 77 15.95 10.03 -6.72
CA HIS A 77 15.44 11.34 -7.11
C HIS A 77 16.25 12.48 -6.48
N GLN A 78 16.70 12.35 -5.23
CA GLN A 78 17.63 13.30 -4.60
C GLN A 78 18.96 13.38 -5.37
N LYS A 79 19.43 12.25 -5.92
CA LYS A 79 20.61 12.18 -6.79
C LYS A 79 20.34 12.56 -8.25
N LYS A 80 19.15 13.09 -8.56
CA LYS A 80 18.71 13.46 -9.91
C LYS A 80 18.75 12.29 -10.90
N ILE A 81 18.53 11.06 -10.44
CA ILE A 81 18.45 9.85 -11.25
C ILE A 81 16.99 9.40 -11.32
N MET A 82 16.48 9.20 -12.53
CA MET A 82 15.21 8.53 -12.76
C MET A 82 15.46 7.06 -13.11
N HIS A 83 14.84 6.13 -12.39
CA HIS A 83 15.01 4.69 -12.65
C HIS A 83 14.33 4.23 -13.96
N ARG A 84 13.11 4.71 -14.22
CA ARG A 84 12.28 4.46 -15.42
C ARG A 84 11.85 3.02 -15.72
N ASP A 85 12.23 2.03 -14.93
CA ASP A 85 11.86 0.61 -15.13
C ASP A 85 11.54 -0.10 -13.81
N ILE A 86 10.63 0.50 -13.03
CA ILE A 86 10.16 -0.08 -11.77
C ILE A 86 9.13 -1.16 -12.06
N LYS A 87 9.52 -2.41 -11.82
CA LYS A 87 8.69 -3.62 -11.98
C LYS A 87 9.21 -4.72 -11.06
N GLY A 88 8.38 -5.73 -10.77
CA GLY A 88 8.73 -6.81 -9.83
C GLY A 88 10.07 -7.52 -10.14
N ALA A 89 10.41 -7.70 -11.42
CA ALA A 89 11.68 -8.29 -11.83
C ALA A 89 12.93 -7.48 -11.43
N ASN A 90 12.78 -6.18 -11.19
CA ASN A 90 13.85 -5.24 -10.82
C ASN A 90 13.82 -4.89 -9.32
N ILE A 91 12.98 -5.57 -8.53
CA ILE A 91 12.90 -5.44 -7.08
C ILE A 91 13.49 -6.70 -6.45
N LEU A 92 14.69 -6.58 -5.90
CA LEU A 92 15.35 -7.69 -5.21
C LEU A 92 15.00 -7.65 -3.73
N VAL A 93 14.77 -8.83 -3.14
CA VAL A 93 14.48 -8.99 -1.70
C VAL A 93 15.46 -10.01 -1.12
N ASP A 94 16.16 -9.64 -0.05
CA ASP A 94 17.05 -10.58 0.65
C ASP A 94 16.32 -11.41 1.72
N GLY A 95 17.02 -12.37 2.34
CA GLY A 95 16.46 -13.25 3.37
C GLY A 95 16.03 -12.54 4.65
N GLN A 96 16.34 -11.25 4.83
CA GLN A 96 15.88 -10.42 5.95
C GLN A 96 14.67 -9.55 5.56
N GLY A 97 14.19 -9.66 4.32
CA GLY A 97 13.09 -8.85 3.80
C GLY A 97 13.48 -7.40 3.48
N THR A 98 14.77 -7.16 3.20
CA THR A 98 15.25 -5.85 2.73
C THR A 98 15.10 -5.76 1.22
N VAL A 99 14.51 -4.66 0.74
CA VAL A 99 14.31 -4.40 -0.67
C VAL A 99 15.47 -3.61 -1.26
N LYS A 100 15.93 -4.01 -2.46
CA LYS A 100 16.94 -3.28 -3.25
C LYS A 100 16.44 -3.08 -4.68
N LEU A 101 16.59 -1.86 -5.20
CA LEU A 101 16.31 -1.54 -6.59
C LEU A 101 17.47 -2.02 -7.47
N ALA A 102 17.15 -2.69 -8.57
CA ALA A 102 18.12 -3.26 -9.51
C ALA A 102 17.80 -2.83 -10.96
N ASP A 103 18.73 -3.12 -11.85
CA ASP A 103 18.65 -2.81 -13.29
C ASP A 103 18.46 -1.32 -13.61
N PHE A 104 19.59 -0.62 -13.66
CA PHE A 104 19.68 0.78 -14.04
C PHE A 104 19.89 0.97 -15.55
N GLY A 105 19.72 -0.06 -16.38
CA GLY A 105 19.94 0.02 -17.83
C GLY A 105 19.04 1.03 -18.52
N ALA A 106 17.82 1.20 -18.01
CA ALA A 106 16.88 2.23 -18.45
C ALA A 106 17.00 3.54 -17.64
N SER A 107 17.94 3.70 -16.72
CA SER A 107 18.01 4.92 -15.89
C SER A 107 18.51 6.13 -16.68
N LYS A 108 18.15 7.33 -16.23
CA LYS A 108 18.65 8.58 -16.83
C LYS A 108 18.84 9.65 -15.76
N LYS A 109 19.93 10.40 -15.85
CA LYS A 109 20.09 11.58 -15.01
C LYS A 109 19.28 12.73 -15.60
N ILE A 110 18.66 13.52 -14.72
CA ILE A 110 17.83 14.66 -15.13
C ILE A 110 18.69 15.73 -15.82
N GLU A 111 19.96 15.87 -15.44
CA GLU A 111 20.92 16.75 -16.12
C GLU A 111 21.08 16.40 -17.62
N ASP A 112 21.12 15.12 -17.97
CA ASP A 112 21.25 14.65 -19.37
C ASP A 112 19.95 14.82 -20.19
N LEU A 113 18.86 15.27 -19.58
CA LEU A 113 17.62 15.61 -20.27
C LEU A 113 17.56 17.08 -20.67
N ALA A 114 18.14 17.96 -19.84
CA ALA A 114 18.16 19.39 -20.12
C ALA A 114 19.02 19.74 -21.35
N THR A 115 20.07 18.97 -21.62
CA THR A 115 21.01 19.23 -22.74
C THR A 115 20.46 18.84 -24.12
N VAL A 116 19.41 18.01 -24.19
CA VAL A 116 18.82 17.56 -25.47
C VAL A 116 17.85 18.60 -26.06
N GLY A 117 17.51 19.64 -25.30
CA GLY A 117 16.62 20.74 -25.73
C GLY A 117 17.28 21.85 -26.55
N SER A 118 18.62 21.85 -26.70
CA SER A 118 19.32 22.86 -27.51
C SER A 118 20.26 22.22 -28.54
N GLY A 119 19.78 22.12 -29.78
CA GLY A 119 20.65 22.08 -30.96
C GLY A 119 20.87 20.71 -31.58
N SER A 120 20.03 20.38 -32.56
CA SER A 120 20.42 19.49 -33.66
C SER A 120 21.70 20.01 -34.32
N LYS A 121 22.81 19.27 -34.22
CA LYS A 121 23.84 19.28 -35.26
C LYS A 121 24.18 17.84 -35.64
N SER A 122 23.51 17.43 -36.72
CA SER A 122 24.03 16.42 -37.64
C SER A 122 25.42 16.85 -38.09
N ILE A 123 26.44 16.09 -37.74
CA ILE A 123 27.72 16.10 -38.45
C ILE A 123 27.94 14.67 -38.92
N ARG A 124 27.82 14.51 -40.23
CA ARG A 124 28.28 13.35 -40.99
C ARG A 124 29.81 13.44 -41.10
N TYR A 125 30.47 12.32 -40.88
CA TYR A 125 31.65 11.91 -41.65
C TYR A 125 31.47 10.44 -42.02
#